data_AF-A0A941N7S7-F1
#
_entry.id   AF-A0A941N7S7-F1
#
_cell.length_a   1.000
_cell.length_b   1.000
_cell.length_c   1.000
_cell.angle_alpha   90.00
_cell.angle_beta   90.00
_cell.angle_gamma   90.00
#
_symmetry.space_group_name_H-M   'P 1'
#
loop_
_entity.id
_entity.type
_entity.pdbx_description
1 polymer ?
#
loop_
_entity_poly.entity_id
_entity_poly.type
_entity_poly.pdbx_seq_one_letter_code
_entity_poly.pdbx_strand_id
1 'polypeptide(L)'
;MSAIVYDYRYAFPSGLQAESAGPRLRLATSGGAEENPVFFQGRLLHPRRTADLLRALMVVVHARYSIPPNMLARILALADPVVTSSEHRLRFEGFSGCCSTYARVDLLPEAVDGQTLGRGTTNVDFNPPMLAALAQVRESDRVELEVGSQHVQLSRGSQSVVEKKVSLPLRWLRGFVEVQSYQSRMKPVLEVSGLEA
;
A
#
# COMPACT_ATOMS: atom_id res chain seq x y z
N MET A 1 -39.17 7.75 -4.89
CA MET A 1 -37.99 8.06 -4.06
C MET A 1 -37.52 6.76 -3.42
N SER A 2 -36.48 6.13 -3.97
CA SER A 2 -35.89 4.92 -3.40
C SER A 2 -34.77 5.33 -2.43
N ALA A 3 -35.02 5.26 -1.13
CA ALA A 3 -33.96 5.35 -0.13
C ALA A 3 -33.33 3.97 0.03
N ILE A 4 -32.03 3.85 -0.26
CA ILE A 4 -31.27 2.64 0.05
C ILE A 4 -31.02 2.66 1.56
N VAL A 5 -31.68 1.76 2.28
CA VAL A 5 -31.42 1.50 3.70
C VAL A 5 -30.16 0.64 3.78
N TYR A 6 -29.04 1.21 4.18
CA TYR A 6 -27.85 0.44 4.54
C TYR A 6 -28.02 -0.09 5.96
N ASP A 7 -28.26 -1.40 6.10
CA ASP A 7 -28.30 -2.10 7.38
C ASP A 7 -26.88 -2.60 7.72
N TYR A 8 -26.18 -1.83 8.56
CA TYR A 8 -24.82 -2.17 9.00
C TYR A 8 -24.88 -3.14 10.18
N ARG A 9 -24.46 -4.39 9.96
CA ARG A 9 -24.30 -5.38 11.04
C ARG A 9 -22.92 -5.28 11.66
N TYR A 10 -22.88 -4.90 12.93
CA TYR A 10 -21.68 -4.90 13.77
C TYR A 10 -21.65 -6.15 14.64
N ALA A 11 -20.47 -6.77 14.79
CA ALA A 11 -20.32 -7.97 15.61
C ALA A 11 -20.43 -7.68 17.13
N PHE A 12 -20.20 -6.44 17.55
CA PHE A 12 -20.35 -5.97 18.94
C PHE A 12 -20.53 -4.43 18.95
N PRO A 13 -20.98 -3.80 20.05
CA PRO A 13 -20.99 -2.33 20.15
C PRO A 13 -19.58 -1.77 20.37
N SER A 14 -19.24 -0.68 19.66
CA SER A 14 -18.04 0.11 19.95
C SER A 14 -18.15 0.80 21.30
N GLY A 15 -17.08 0.83 22.10
CA GLY A 15 -17.09 1.45 23.41
C GLY A 15 -15.71 1.53 24.06
N LEU A 16 -15.59 2.45 25.02
CA LEU A 16 -14.42 2.55 25.88
C LEU A 16 -14.65 1.66 27.12
N GLN A 17 -13.79 0.68 27.34
CA GLN A 17 -13.85 -0.24 28.47
C GLN A 17 -12.79 0.19 29.50
N ALA A 18 -13.20 0.34 30.77
CA ALA A 18 -12.25 0.56 31.84
C ALA A 18 -11.60 -0.79 32.22
N GLU A 19 -10.30 -0.93 32.00
CA GLU A 19 -9.52 -2.07 32.49
C GLU A 19 -8.55 -1.60 33.60
N SER A 20 -8.11 -2.53 34.45
CA SER A 20 -7.17 -2.25 35.56
C SER A 20 -5.81 -1.75 35.09
N ALA A 21 -5.44 -2.01 33.84
CA ALA A 21 -4.23 -1.49 33.18
C ALA A 21 -4.44 -0.14 32.46
N GLY A 22 -5.67 0.39 32.44
CA GLY A 22 -6.04 1.62 31.74
C GLY A 22 -7.27 1.46 30.85
N PRO A 23 -7.82 2.57 30.30
CA PRO A 23 -8.97 2.51 29.43
C PRO A 23 -8.61 1.88 28.07
N ARG A 24 -9.40 0.89 27.64
CA ARG A 24 -9.28 0.20 26.35
C ARG A 24 -10.40 0.63 25.42
N LEU A 25 -10.04 1.25 24.30
CA LEU A 25 -11.01 1.53 23.24
C LEU A 25 -11.26 0.28 22.41
N ARG A 26 -12.52 -0.15 22.32
CA ARG A 26 -12.95 -1.27 21.49
C ARG A 26 -13.87 -0.74 20.38
N LEU A 27 -13.52 -0.98 19.12
CA LEU A 27 -14.30 -0.53 17.96
C LEU A 27 -14.80 -1.76 17.20
N ALA A 28 -16.07 -1.78 16.84
CA ALA A 28 -16.62 -2.73 15.90
C ALA A 28 -16.64 -2.15 14.50
N THR A 29 -16.34 -2.98 13.52
CA THR A 29 -16.47 -2.66 12.10
C THR A 29 -17.64 -3.44 11.50
N SER A 30 -18.29 -2.84 10.52
CA SER A 30 -19.29 -3.51 9.67
C SER A 30 -18.60 -4.06 8.42
N GLY A 31 -18.96 -5.26 7.98
CA GLY A 31 -18.36 -5.91 6.80
C GLY A 31 -18.03 -7.40 6.98
N GLY A 32 -18.12 -7.93 8.21
CA GLY A 32 -17.86 -9.34 8.50
C GLY A 32 -16.36 -9.69 8.63
N ALA A 33 -16.08 -10.83 9.25
CA ALA A 33 -14.74 -11.39 9.36
C ALA A 33 -14.52 -12.37 8.21
N GLU A 34 -14.30 -11.86 6.99
CA GLU A 34 -13.61 -12.69 6.02
C GLU A 34 -12.18 -12.92 6.52
N GLU A 35 -11.71 -14.17 6.45
CA GLU A 35 -10.41 -14.54 7.00
C GLU A 35 -9.26 -13.89 6.20
N ASN A 36 -9.50 -13.61 4.91
CA ASN A 36 -8.55 -12.98 3.99
C ASN A 36 -9.27 -12.06 2.99
N PRO A 37 -9.81 -10.90 3.42
CA PRO A 37 -10.57 -10.03 2.53
C PRO A 37 -9.69 -9.51 1.39
N VAL A 38 -10.21 -9.60 0.17
CA VAL A 38 -9.68 -8.88 -0.98
C VAL A 38 -10.19 -7.44 -0.90
N PHE A 39 -9.28 -6.47 -0.97
CA PHE A 39 -9.62 -5.06 -0.93
C PHE A 39 -9.83 -4.47 -2.32
N PHE A 40 -9.12 -4.99 -3.32
CA PHE A 40 -9.20 -4.54 -4.70
C PHE A 40 -8.88 -5.68 -5.65
N GLN A 41 -9.60 -5.72 -6.78
CA GLN A 41 -9.27 -6.58 -7.91
C GLN A 41 -9.58 -5.82 -9.21
N GLY A 42 -8.64 -5.79 -10.15
CA GLY A 42 -8.88 -5.18 -11.45
C GLY A 42 -7.66 -5.09 -12.34
N ARG A 43 -7.87 -4.54 -13.53
CA ARG A 43 -6.88 -4.38 -14.58
C ARG A 43 -6.18 -3.03 -14.47
N LEU A 44 -4.88 -3.00 -14.77
CA LEU A 44 -4.13 -1.76 -14.97
C LEU A 44 -4.42 -1.20 -16.37
N LEU A 45 -4.84 0.06 -16.44
CA LEU A 45 -5.11 0.77 -17.70
C LEU A 45 -3.84 1.30 -18.37
N HIS A 46 -2.81 1.60 -17.56
CA HIS A 46 -1.48 2.04 -18.02
C HIS A 46 -0.39 1.11 -17.46
N PRO A 47 -0.35 -0.16 -17.89
CA PRO A 47 0.45 -1.19 -17.23
C PRO A 47 1.95 -0.87 -17.23
N ARG A 48 2.51 -0.32 -18.33
CA ARG A 48 3.94 0.01 -18.37
C ARG A 48 4.27 1.14 -17.41
N ARG A 49 3.48 2.22 -17.45
CA ARG A 49 3.67 3.38 -16.57
C ARG A 49 3.56 2.98 -15.10
N THR A 50 2.55 2.19 -14.74
CA THR A 50 2.40 1.67 -13.37
C THR A 50 3.60 0.84 -12.96
N ALA A 51 4.09 -0.05 -13.83
CA ALA A 51 5.27 -0.86 -13.54
C ALA A 51 6.53 0.00 -13.33
N ASP A 52 6.75 1.01 -14.16
CA ASP A 52 7.89 1.92 -14.02
C ASP A 52 7.80 2.77 -12.73
N LEU A 53 6.60 3.24 -12.37
CA LEU A 53 6.35 3.95 -11.10
C LEU A 53 6.62 3.07 -9.88
N LEU A 54 6.13 1.83 -9.88
CA LEU A 54 6.38 0.89 -8.78
C LEU A 54 7.86 0.52 -8.67
N ARG A 55 8.56 0.37 -9.79
CA ARG A 55 10.02 0.17 -9.77
C ARG A 55 10.76 1.39 -9.27
N ALA A 56 10.34 2.60 -9.63
CA ALA A 56 10.91 3.85 -9.11
C ALA A 56 10.69 3.99 -7.59
N LEU A 57 9.51 3.61 -7.08
CA LEU A 57 9.26 3.50 -5.64
C LEU A 57 10.27 2.56 -4.98
N MET A 58 10.56 1.42 -5.60
CA MET A 58 11.52 0.45 -5.08
C MET A 58 12.97 0.96 -5.11
N VAL A 59 13.33 1.84 -6.05
CA VAL A 59 14.62 2.55 -5.99
C VAL A 59 14.73 3.38 -4.71
N VAL A 60 13.67 4.12 -4.34
CA VAL A 60 13.65 4.90 -3.09
C VAL A 60 13.72 4.00 -1.87
N VAL A 61 12.92 2.94 -1.85
CA VAL A 61 12.89 1.96 -0.76
C VAL A 61 14.27 1.34 -0.50
N HIS A 62 14.96 0.96 -1.58
CA HIS A 62 16.29 0.35 -1.50
C HIS A 62 17.40 1.38 -1.24
N ALA A 63 17.13 2.67 -1.45
CA ALA A 63 18.10 3.74 -1.26
C ALA A 63 18.50 3.91 0.21
N ARG A 64 19.76 4.33 0.39
CA ARG A 64 20.36 4.64 1.69
C ARG A 64 21.22 5.87 1.55
N TYR A 65 20.83 6.94 2.22
CA TYR A 65 21.55 8.21 2.21
C TYR A 65 22.45 8.40 3.44
N SER A 66 22.33 7.52 4.43
CA SER A 66 23.19 7.48 5.62
C SER A 66 23.21 6.07 6.22
N ILE A 67 24.41 5.56 6.58
CA ILE A 67 24.59 4.25 7.21
C ILE A 67 25.38 4.47 8.51
N PRO A 68 24.72 4.45 9.68
CA PRO A 68 25.43 4.48 10.95
C PRO A 68 26.26 3.20 11.15
N PRO A 69 27.45 3.28 11.78
CA PRO A 69 28.18 2.09 12.21
C PRO A 69 27.28 1.16 13.04
N ASN A 70 27.40 -0.15 12.87
CA ASN A 70 26.64 -1.20 13.59
C ASN A 70 25.14 -1.34 13.25
N MET A 71 24.61 -0.62 12.26
CA MET A 71 23.20 -0.76 11.84
C MET A 71 22.98 -1.63 10.60
N LEU A 72 24.04 -2.08 9.91
CA LEU A 72 23.93 -2.77 8.61
C LEU A 72 22.97 -3.96 8.65
N ALA A 73 23.09 -4.85 9.64
CA ALA A 73 22.21 -6.02 9.81
C ALA A 73 20.75 -5.64 10.15
N ARG A 74 20.54 -4.56 10.90
CA ARG A 74 19.20 -4.05 11.27
C ARG A 74 18.50 -3.31 10.11
N ILE A 75 19.27 -2.74 9.19
CA ILE A 75 18.78 -2.03 8.00
C ILE A 75 18.43 -3.02 6.87
N LEU A 76 19.02 -4.21 6.85
CA LEU A 76 18.64 -5.29 5.92
C LEU A 76 17.24 -5.89 6.20
N ALA A 77 16.59 -5.49 7.30
CA ALA A 77 15.25 -5.96 7.65
C ALA A 77 14.15 -5.14 6.96
N LEU A 78 13.47 -5.83 6.03
CA LEU A 78 12.13 -5.60 5.46
C LEU A 78 11.81 -4.13 5.23
N ALA A 79 12.08 -3.65 4.02
CA ALA A 79 11.81 -2.28 3.60
C ALA A 79 10.67 -2.22 2.57
N ASP A 80 9.90 -3.27 2.42
CA ASP A 80 8.99 -3.35 1.27
C ASP A 80 7.72 -2.51 1.45
N PRO A 81 7.10 -2.09 0.33
CA PRO A 81 6.10 -1.05 0.35
C PRO A 81 4.81 -1.48 1.07
N VAL A 82 4.16 -0.48 1.65
CA VAL A 82 2.80 -0.61 2.19
C VAL A 82 1.81 -0.27 1.09
N VAL A 83 0.81 -1.14 0.90
CA VAL A 83 -0.24 -0.98 -0.09
C VAL A 83 -1.56 -0.72 0.63
N THR A 84 -2.19 0.40 0.33
CA THR A 84 -3.49 0.80 0.88
C THR A 84 -4.52 0.86 -0.25
N SER A 85 -5.61 0.12 -0.09
CA SER A 85 -6.82 0.23 -0.91
C SER A 85 -7.83 1.14 -0.21
N SER A 86 -8.31 2.13 -0.94
CA SER A 86 -9.33 3.08 -0.50
C SER A 86 -10.36 3.31 -1.61
N GLU A 87 -11.45 4.03 -1.32
CA GLU A 87 -12.53 4.26 -2.30
C GLU A 87 -12.09 4.98 -3.57
N HIS A 88 -11.03 5.78 -3.51
CA HIS A 88 -10.66 6.67 -4.61
C HIS A 88 -9.24 6.43 -5.13
N ARG A 89 -8.51 5.46 -4.59
CA ARG A 89 -7.14 5.14 -5.02
C ARG A 89 -6.62 3.86 -4.41
N LEU A 90 -5.70 3.23 -5.13
CA LEU A 90 -4.69 2.35 -4.57
C LEU A 90 -3.42 3.16 -4.34
N ARG A 91 -2.84 3.04 -3.16
CA ARG A 91 -1.65 3.79 -2.76
C ARG A 91 -0.55 2.82 -2.36
N PHE A 92 0.61 2.95 -2.99
CA PHE A 92 1.84 2.24 -2.63
C PHE A 92 2.79 3.23 -1.98
N GLU A 93 3.29 2.94 -0.79
CA GLU A 93 4.12 3.86 -0.01
C GLU A 93 5.36 3.17 0.50
N GLY A 94 6.47 3.91 0.57
CA GLY A 94 7.72 3.38 1.09
C GLY A 94 8.63 4.47 1.63
N PHE A 95 9.54 4.05 2.50
CA PHE A 95 10.64 4.89 2.96
C PHE A 95 11.96 4.32 2.48
N SER A 96 12.95 5.19 2.26
CA SER A 96 14.35 4.76 2.19
C SER A 96 14.77 3.95 3.43
N GLY A 97 15.82 3.13 3.31
CA GLY A 97 16.29 2.28 4.42
C GLY A 97 16.63 3.06 5.70
N CYS A 98 17.11 4.30 5.57
CA CYS A 98 17.38 5.22 6.69
C CYS A 98 16.18 6.10 7.10
N CYS A 99 15.00 5.90 6.50
CA CYS A 99 13.76 6.66 6.76
C CYS A 99 13.87 8.18 6.54
N SER A 100 14.87 8.64 5.78
CA SER A 100 15.08 10.07 5.49
C SER A 100 14.28 10.58 4.30
N THR A 101 13.90 9.67 3.41
CA THR A 101 13.07 9.95 2.23
C THR A 101 11.82 9.07 2.27
N TYR A 102 10.67 9.68 1.97
CA TYR A 102 9.37 9.03 1.79
C TYR A 102 8.91 9.22 0.35
N ALA A 103 8.36 8.18 -0.26
CA ALA A 103 7.77 8.23 -1.58
C ALA A 103 6.44 7.47 -1.60
N ARG A 104 5.56 7.87 -2.52
CA ARG A 104 4.31 7.17 -2.79
C ARG A 104 3.97 7.15 -4.27
N VAL A 105 3.26 6.11 -4.67
CA VAL A 105 2.60 5.98 -5.98
C VAL A 105 1.10 5.86 -5.72
N ASP A 106 0.34 6.77 -6.30
CA ASP A 106 -1.13 6.78 -6.25
C ASP A 106 -1.69 6.35 -7.59
N LEU A 107 -2.41 5.22 -7.62
CA LEU A 107 -3.23 4.83 -8.76
C LEU A 107 -4.64 5.37 -8.52
N LEU A 108 -4.99 6.41 -9.25
CA LEU A 108 -6.31 7.04 -9.27
C LEU A 108 -7.31 6.17 -10.07
N PRO A 109 -8.62 6.44 -10.00
CA PRO A 109 -9.63 5.62 -10.68
C PRO A 109 -9.40 5.48 -12.18
N GLU A 110 -8.82 6.48 -12.84
CA GLU A 110 -8.47 6.46 -14.26
C GLU A 110 -7.24 5.58 -14.58
N ALA A 111 -6.50 5.10 -13.59
CA ALA A 111 -5.35 4.22 -13.79
C ALA A 111 -5.73 2.72 -13.74
N VAL A 112 -6.95 2.40 -13.31
CA VAL A 112 -7.41 1.03 -13.08
C VAL A 112 -8.84 0.81 -13.58
N ASP A 113 -9.11 -0.38 -14.10
CA ASP A 113 -10.45 -0.85 -14.44
C ASP A 113 -10.76 -2.06 -13.55
N GLY A 114 -11.51 -1.83 -12.47
CA GLY A 114 -11.64 -2.81 -11.40
C GLY A 114 -12.67 -2.43 -10.34
N GLN A 115 -12.74 -3.26 -9.31
CA GLN A 115 -13.65 -3.08 -8.19
C GLN A 115 -12.87 -2.96 -6.88
N THR A 116 -13.17 -1.90 -6.13
CA THR A 116 -12.78 -1.79 -4.72
C THR A 116 -13.79 -2.58 -3.89
N LEU A 117 -13.40 -3.77 -3.47
CA LEU A 117 -14.22 -4.70 -2.69
C LEU A 117 -14.21 -4.35 -1.18
N GLY A 118 -13.21 -3.60 -0.74
CA GLY A 118 -13.09 -3.16 0.64
C GLY A 118 -11.99 -2.14 0.84
N ARG A 119 -11.90 -1.63 2.08
CA ARG A 119 -10.83 -0.74 2.51
C ARG A 119 -9.84 -1.52 3.35
N GLY A 120 -8.55 -1.30 3.14
CA GLY A 120 -7.54 -2.03 3.90
C GLY A 120 -6.12 -1.70 3.49
N THR A 121 -5.19 -2.13 4.33
CA THR A 121 -3.76 -1.91 4.13
C THR A 121 -3.02 -3.22 4.37
N THR A 122 -2.10 -3.56 3.47
CA THR A 122 -1.21 -4.71 3.58
C THR A 122 0.22 -4.26 3.32
N ASN A 123 1.19 -4.92 3.94
CA ASN A 123 2.60 -4.65 3.71
C ASN A 123 3.22 -5.93 3.14
N VAL A 124 3.77 -5.83 1.93
CA VAL A 124 4.18 -7.00 1.13
C VAL A 124 5.61 -6.84 0.66
N ASP A 125 6.34 -7.95 0.58
CA ASP A 125 7.73 -7.98 0.11
C ASP A 125 7.80 -7.79 -1.41
N PHE A 126 8.27 -6.66 -1.94
CA PHE A 126 8.46 -6.50 -3.39
C PHE A 126 9.82 -7.10 -3.78
N ASN A 127 9.87 -8.42 -3.72
CA ASN A 127 11.08 -9.21 -3.90
C ASN A 127 11.60 -9.18 -5.36
N PRO A 128 12.79 -9.77 -5.64
CA PRO A 128 13.34 -9.80 -6.99
C PRO A 128 12.41 -10.42 -8.05
N PRO A 129 11.68 -11.54 -7.81
CA PRO A 129 10.62 -12.01 -8.71
C PRO A 129 9.57 -10.95 -9.09
N MET A 130 9.01 -10.22 -8.13
CA MET A 130 8.04 -9.13 -8.41
C MET A 130 8.68 -8.02 -9.24
N LEU A 131 9.89 -7.57 -8.87
CA LEU A 131 10.62 -6.55 -9.63
C LEU A 131 10.92 -6.99 -11.07
N ALA A 132 11.26 -8.27 -11.27
CA ALA A 132 11.48 -8.85 -12.58
C ALA A 132 10.19 -8.93 -13.40
N ALA A 133 9.06 -9.30 -12.78
CA ALA A 133 7.76 -9.29 -13.43
C ALA A 133 7.38 -7.88 -13.89
N LEU A 134 7.51 -6.88 -13.02
CA LEU A 134 7.27 -5.47 -13.35
C LEU A 134 8.18 -4.99 -14.48
N ALA A 135 9.47 -5.33 -14.48
CA ALA A 135 10.42 -4.93 -15.51
C ALA A 135 10.08 -5.48 -16.90
N GLN A 136 9.38 -6.62 -16.96
CA GLN A 136 8.95 -7.24 -18.22
C GLN A 136 7.63 -6.70 -18.76
N VAL A 137 6.87 -5.93 -17.98
CA VAL A 137 5.57 -5.40 -18.40
C VAL A 137 5.75 -4.48 -19.62
N ARG A 138 4.89 -4.67 -20.62
CA ARG A 138 4.77 -3.83 -21.82
C ARG A 138 3.42 -3.12 -21.81
N GLU A 139 3.31 -2.03 -22.55
CA GLU A 139 2.05 -1.27 -22.61
C GLU A 139 0.90 -2.08 -23.26
N SER A 140 1.23 -2.99 -24.17
CA SER A 140 0.26 -3.90 -24.79
C SER A 140 -0.20 -5.04 -23.86
N ASP A 141 0.44 -5.22 -22.70
CA ASP A 141 0.13 -6.34 -21.83
C ASP A 141 -1.22 -6.12 -21.12
N ARG A 142 -2.00 -7.19 -21.00
CA ARG A 142 -3.13 -7.20 -20.07
C ARG A 142 -2.60 -7.63 -18.69
N VAL A 143 -2.54 -6.67 -17.77
CA VAL A 143 -2.05 -6.89 -16.40
C VAL A 143 -3.18 -6.69 -15.41
N GLU A 144 -3.43 -7.72 -14.60
CA GLU A 144 -4.39 -7.70 -13.50
C GLU A 144 -3.63 -7.52 -12.17
N LEU A 145 -4.22 -6.75 -11.26
CA LEU A 145 -3.73 -6.47 -9.92
C LEU A 145 -4.80 -6.87 -8.91
N GLU A 146 -4.39 -7.62 -7.90
CA GLU A 146 -5.23 -7.96 -6.75
C GLU A 146 -4.52 -7.58 -5.46
N VAL A 147 -5.23 -6.93 -4.54
CA VAL A 147 -4.71 -6.50 -3.24
C VAL A 147 -5.61 -7.08 -2.16
N GLY A 148 -5.07 -7.96 -1.34
CA GLY A 148 -5.75 -8.56 -0.20
C GLY A 148 -5.08 -8.26 1.13
N SER A 149 -5.70 -8.71 2.22
CA SER A 149 -5.16 -8.50 3.57
C SER A 149 -3.83 -9.21 3.85
N GLN A 150 -3.51 -10.25 3.08
CA GLN A 150 -2.32 -11.08 3.22
C GLN A 150 -1.43 -11.11 1.97
N HIS A 151 -1.81 -10.45 0.88
CA HIS A 151 -1.07 -10.53 -0.37
C HIS A 151 -1.29 -9.36 -1.32
N VAL A 152 -0.38 -9.24 -2.28
CA VAL A 152 -0.55 -8.49 -3.52
C VAL A 152 -0.18 -9.42 -4.66
N GLN A 153 -1.05 -9.54 -5.66
CA GLN A 153 -0.82 -10.38 -6.82
C GLN A 153 -0.80 -9.52 -8.09
N LEU A 154 0.21 -9.77 -8.93
CA LEU A 154 0.31 -9.22 -10.28
C LEU A 154 0.21 -10.39 -11.28
N SER A 155 -0.77 -10.34 -12.17
CA SER A 155 -1.01 -11.38 -13.17
C SER A 155 -0.92 -10.81 -14.59
N ARG A 156 -0.20 -11.52 -15.47
CA ARG A 156 -0.05 -11.21 -16.89
C ARG A 156 -0.21 -12.48 -17.71
N GLY A 157 -1.34 -12.62 -18.40
CA GLY A 157 -1.66 -13.85 -19.14
C GLY A 157 -1.71 -15.06 -18.19
N SER A 158 -0.91 -16.08 -18.47
CA SER A 158 -0.78 -17.27 -17.61
C SER A 158 0.27 -17.15 -16.50
N GLN A 159 0.99 -16.03 -16.42
CA GLN A 159 2.00 -15.78 -15.41
C GLN A 159 1.39 -14.97 -14.27
N SER A 160 1.66 -15.36 -13.02
CA SER A 160 1.29 -14.60 -11.83
C SER A 160 2.45 -14.59 -10.84
N VAL A 161 2.68 -13.43 -10.22
CA VAL A 161 3.59 -13.30 -9.07
C VAL A 161 2.78 -12.81 -7.89
N VAL A 162 2.95 -13.47 -6.75
CA VAL A 162 2.21 -13.19 -5.52
C VAL A 162 3.21 -12.83 -4.43
N GLU A 163 3.06 -11.63 -3.89
CA GLU A 163 3.81 -11.18 -2.74
C GLU A 163 2.98 -11.32 -1.48
N LYS A 164 3.60 -11.95 -0.48
CA LYS A 164 2.95 -12.26 0.80
C LYS A 164 3.18 -11.12 1.77
N LYS A 165 2.24 -11.01 2.71
CA LYS A 165 2.37 -10.08 3.82
C LYS A 165 3.58 -10.40 4.66
N VAL A 166 4.33 -9.36 5.01
CA VAL A 166 5.51 -9.45 5.90
C VAL A 166 5.25 -8.71 7.20
N SER A 167 6.24 -8.61 8.08
CA SER A 167 6.16 -7.73 9.24
C SER A 167 6.66 -6.33 8.88
N LEU A 168 5.94 -5.30 9.32
CA LEU A 168 6.36 -3.92 9.11
C LEU A 168 7.26 -3.47 10.28
N PRO A 169 8.46 -2.91 10.03
CA PRO A 169 9.31 -2.42 11.11
C PRO A 169 8.67 -1.25 11.87
N LEU A 170 8.84 -1.23 13.20
CA LEU A 170 8.30 -0.16 14.07
C LEU A 170 8.74 1.25 13.66
N ARG A 171 9.95 1.40 13.09
CA ARG A 171 10.47 2.69 12.60
C ARG A 171 9.61 3.25 11.46
N TRP A 172 9.12 2.40 10.54
CA TRP A 172 8.23 2.81 9.46
C TRP A 172 6.85 3.16 9.98
N LEU A 173 6.33 2.41 10.95
CA LEU A 173 5.06 2.73 11.59
C LEU A 173 5.06 4.16 12.16
N ARG A 174 6.15 4.54 12.87
CA ARG A 174 6.34 5.91 13.36
C ARG A 174 6.46 6.92 12.22
N GLY A 175 7.27 6.60 11.21
CA GLY A 175 7.44 7.42 10.02
C GLY A 175 6.11 7.73 9.32
N PHE A 176 5.21 6.75 9.18
CA PHE A 176 3.90 6.98 8.57
C PHE A 176 3.05 7.98 9.36
N VAL A 177 3.05 7.90 10.70
CA VAL A 177 2.34 8.86 11.55
C VAL A 177 2.92 10.27 11.40
N GLU A 178 4.25 10.40 11.41
CA GLU A 178 4.96 11.67 11.24
C GLU A 178 4.70 12.30 9.88
N VAL A 179 4.79 11.50 8.81
CA VAL A 179 4.56 11.95 7.42
C VAL A 179 3.15 12.51 7.24
N GLN A 180 2.11 11.90 7.82
CA GLN A 180 0.76 12.45 7.75
C GLN A 180 0.67 13.83 8.46
N SER A 181 1.32 13.98 9.61
CA SER A 181 1.40 15.25 10.33
C SER A 181 2.09 16.34 9.49
N TYR A 182 3.21 16.01 8.85
CA TYR A 182 3.93 16.95 7.99
C TYR A 182 3.13 17.30 6.73
N GLN A 183 2.62 16.32 6.01
CA GLN A 183 1.86 16.53 4.77
C GLN A 183 0.64 17.43 4.98
N SER A 184 -0.04 17.34 6.13
CA SER A 184 -1.18 18.20 6.44
C SER A 184 -0.87 19.70 6.44
N ARG A 185 0.41 20.08 6.57
CA ARG A 185 0.89 21.47 6.63
C ARG A 185 1.76 21.84 5.43
N MET A 186 2.10 20.89 4.57
CA MET A 186 2.89 21.13 3.38
C MET A 186 2.06 21.90 2.35
N LYS A 187 2.74 22.80 1.64
CA LYS A 187 2.17 23.49 0.47
C LYS A 187 2.87 22.97 -0.78
N PRO A 188 2.15 22.70 -1.87
CA PRO A 188 2.77 22.35 -3.14
C PRO A 188 3.69 23.50 -3.58
N VAL A 189 4.92 23.16 -3.95
CA VAL A 189 5.93 24.13 -4.42
C VAL A 189 6.20 23.94 -5.90
N LEU A 190 6.20 22.70 -6.39
CA LEU A 190 6.45 22.34 -7.77
C LEU A 190 5.65 21.10 -8.12
N GLU A 191 5.09 21.10 -9.33
CA GLU A 191 4.53 19.93 -9.99
C GLU A 191 5.25 19.80 -11.33
N VAL A 192 5.76 18.60 -11.63
CA VAL A 192 6.53 18.33 -12.85
C VAL A 192 5.81 17.28 -13.66
N SER A 193 5.66 17.53 -14.95
CA SER A 193 5.10 16.56 -15.88
C SER A 193 6.17 15.54 -16.31
N GLY A 194 5.78 14.31 -16.67
CA GLY A 194 6.74 13.24 -16.99
C GLY A 194 7.64 13.48 -18.20
N LEU A 195 7.42 14.54 -19.00
CA LEU A 195 8.31 14.94 -20.09
C LEU A 195 9.48 15.82 -19.62
N GLU A 196 9.44 16.29 -18.37
CA GLU A 196 10.34 17.30 -17.80
C GLU A 196 11.11 16.82 -16.55
N ALA A 197 10.91 15.56 -16.14
CA ALA A 197 11.60 14.90 -15.02
C ALA A 197 12.72 13.99 -15.52
#